data_AF-A0A0T7BSB7-F1
#
_entry.id   AF-A0A0T7BSB7-F1
#
_cell.length_a   1.000
_cell.length_b   1.000
_cell.length_c   1.000
_cell.angle_alpha   90.00
_cell.angle_beta   90.00
_cell.angle_gamma   90.00
#
_symmetry.space_group_name_H-M   'P 1'
#
loop_
_entity.id
_entity.type
_entity.pdbx_description
1 polymer ?
#
loop_
_entity_poly.entity_id
_entity_poly.type
_entity_poly.pdbx_seq_one_letter_code
_entity_poly.pdbx_strand_id
1 'polypeptide(L)'
;MDKGANQEIIKQALIVLDYHIKWLEFSFIDETLLLAQYYHLLNSEDKCREHYRYASFQKILIDNQYLDDEAIDKYIQLAELDNDKVMASAALMNLFQWEKLKEEQYIKLVNHPVFSHHSFQKYHQKQMVLKATDESVFSDQDVEFYIHNYEPSIQKYLLTNKKLTVRQLEYISQNGGSKKVRNIANNLLRNQDFR
;
A
#
# COMPACT_ATOMS: atom_id res chain seq x y z
N MET A 1 14.32 -11.04 39.88
CA MET A 1 13.24 -11.73 39.15
C MET A 1 13.85 -12.93 38.46
N ASP A 2 13.26 -14.11 38.64
CA ASP A 2 13.76 -15.36 38.06
C ASP A 2 13.68 -15.30 36.53
N LYS A 3 14.81 -15.48 35.84
CA LYS A 3 14.88 -15.44 34.37
C LYS A 3 13.96 -16.51 33.74
N GLY A 4 13.71 -17.62 34.42
CA GLY A 4 12.81 -18.67 33.95
C GLY A 4 11.34 -18.23 33.91
N ALA A 5 10.88 -17.51 34.94
CA ALA A 5 9.50 -17.01 35.00
C ALA A 5 9.21 -15.96 33.91
N ASN A 6 10.19 -15.12 33.56
CA ASN A 6 10.04 -14.12 32.51
C ASN A 6 9.94 -14.76 31.10
N GLN A 7 10.68 -15.84 30.84
CA GLN A 7 10.61 -16.51 29.55
C GLN A 7 9.28 -17.21 29.31
N GLU A 8 8.67 -17.76 30.36
CA GLU A 8 7.38 -18.46 30.23
C GLU A 8 6.24 -17.49 29.90
N ILE A 9 6.22 -16.32 30.55
CA ILE A 9 5.20 -15.31 30.24
C ILE A 9 5.35 -14.72 28.84
N ILE A 10 6.57 -14.60 28.31
CA ILE A 10 6.80 -14.16 26.94
C ILE A 10 6.27 -15.19 25.93
N LYS A 11 6.53 -16.49 26.14
CA LYS A 11 5.96 -17.55 25.30
C LYS A 11 4.44 -17.53 25.34
N GLN A 12 3.86 -17.37 26.52
CA GLN A 12 2.41 -17.27 26.68
C GLN A 12 1.85 -16.04 25.95
N ALA A 13 2.51 -14.89 26.05
CA ALA A 13 2.10 -13.67 25.36
C ALA A 13 2.14 -13.83 23.83
N LEU A 14 3.20 -14.43 23.27
CA LEU A 14 3.29 -14.76 21.84
C LEU A 14 2.10 -15.62 21.39
N ILE A 15 1.78 -16.67 22.14
CA ILE A 15 0.66 -17.57 21.82
C ILE A 15 -0.68 -16.85 21.90
N VAL A 16 -0.91 -16.09 22.98
CA VAL A 16 -2.22 -15.44 23.22
C VAL A 16 -2.47 -14.33 22.21
N LEU A 17 -1.48 -13.51 21.89
CA LEU A 17 -1.58 -12.47 20.86
C LEU A 17 -1.39 -12.99 19.43
N ASP A 18 -1.06 -14.27 19.29
CA ASP A 18 -0.81 -14.96 18.02
C ASP A 18 0.32 -14.29 17.20
N TYR A 19 1.38 -13.86 17.90
CA TYR A 19 2.62 -13.39 17.27
C TYR A 19 3.53 -14.57 16.92
N HIS A 20 4.08 -14.54 15.71
CA HIS A 20 5.20 -15.41 15.35
C HIS A 20 6.49 -14.97 16.09
N ILE A 21 7.32 -15.91 16.55
CA ILE A 21 8.56 -15.60 17.31
C ILE A 21 9.50 -14.63 16.57
N LYS A 22 9.52 -14.71 15.23
CA LYS A 22 10.29 -13.82 14.34
C LYS A 22 10.08 -12.33 14.60
N TRP A 23 8.94 -11.91 15.15
CA TRP A 23 8.72 -10.52 15.52
C TRP A 23 9.75 -10.01 16.55
N LEU A 24 10.12 -10.85 17.52
CA LEU A 24 11.18 -10.57 18.49
C LEU A 24 12.57 -10.78 17.87
N GLU A 25 12.76 -11.85 17.09
CA GLU A 25 14.06 -12.12 16.44
C GLU A 25 14.48 -10.99 15.48
N PHE A 26 13.51 -10.36 14.80
CA PHE A 26 13.74 -9.22 13.91
C PHE A 26 13.78 -7.88 14.65
N SER A 27 13.56 -7.88 15.97
CA SER A 27 13.57 -6.68 16.81
C SER A 27 12.57 -5.61 16.35
N PHE A 28 11.49 -6.01 15.67
CA PHE A 28 10.40 -5.09 15.31
C PHE A 28 9.41 -4.86 16.45
N ILE A 29 9.35 -5.79 17.39
CA ILE A 29 8.83 -5.56 18.73
C ILE A 29 9.90 -6.04 19.73
N ASP A 30 9.82 -5.53 20.94
CA ASP A 30 10.58 -6.04 22.07
C ASP A 30 9.66 -6.74 23.08
N GLU A 31 10.27 -7.38 24.08
CA GLU A 31 9.54 -8.04 25.17
C GLU A 31 8.63 -7.08 25.94
N THR A 32 9.04 -5.81 26.06
CA THR A 32 8.29 -4.79 26.81
C THR A 32 6.97 -4.46 26.11
N LEU A 33 7.02 -4.19 24.81
CA LEU A 33 5.85 -3.92 23.99
C LEU A 33 4.92 -5.13 23.94
N LEU A 34 5.47 -6.34 23.74
CA LEU A 34 4.69 -7.57 23.69
C LEU A 34 3.91 -7.79 25.00
N LEU A 35 4.56 -7.65 26.15
CA LEU A 35 3.89 -7.82 27.44
C LEU A 35 2.86 -6.72 27.71
N ALA A 36 3.15 -5.47 27.32
CA ALA A 36 2.18 -4.38 27.42
C ALA A 36 0.91 -4.67 26.62
N GLN A 37 1.05 -5.14 25.37
CA GLN A 37 -0.09 -5.55 24.53
C GLN A 37 -0.84 -6.74 25.13
N TYR A 38 -0.11 -7.71 25.71
CA TYR A 38 -0.70 -8.90 26.31
C TYR A 38 -1.57 -8.55 27.52
N TYR A 39 -1.05 -7.74 28.44
CA TYR A 39 -1.82 -7.28 29.59
C TYR A 39 -2.98 -6.36 29.19
N HIS A 40 -2.80 -5.54 28.16
CA HIS A 40 -3.90 -4.74 27.63
C HIS A 40 -5.03 -5.64 27.11
N LEU A 41 -4.71 -6.64 26.29
CA LEU A 41 -5.68 -7.62 25.77
C LEU A 41 -6.41 -8.36 26.89
N LEU A 42 -5.73 -8.72 27.99
CA LEU A 42 -6.39 -9.39 29.11
C LEU A 42 -7.44 -8.50 29.78
N ASN A 43 -7.18 -7.19 29.87
CA ASN A 43 -8.02 -6.24 30.57
C ASN A 43 -9.04 -5.49 29.67
N SER A 44 -8.89 -5.54 28.34
CA SER A 44 -9.83 -4.89 27.42
C SER A 44 -11.08 -5.73 27.15
N GLU A 45 -12.19 -5.08 26.82
CA GLU A 45 -13.40 -5.76 26.33
C GLU A 45 -13.22 -6.27 24.89
N ASP A 46 -12.50 -5.52 24.06
CA ASP A 46 -12.10 -5.93 22.71
C ASP A 46 -11.01 -7.00 22.79
N LYS A 47 -11.27 -8.18 22.21
CA LYS A 47 -10.36 -9.33 22.18
C LYS A 47 -9.76 -9.59 20.80
N CYS A 48 -9.87 -8.67 19.84
CA CYS A 48 -9.28 -8.77 18.50
C CYS A 48 -7.75 -8.68 18.58
N ARG A 49 -7.08 -9.83 18.44
CA ARG A 49 -5.62 -9.96 18.59
C ARG A 49 -4.87 -9.44 17.37
N GLU A 50 -5.47 -9.62 16.20
CA GLU A 50 -5.00 -9.17 14.90
C GLU A 50 -4.79 -7.65 14.86
N HIS A 51 -5.58 -6.88 15.62
CA HIS A 51 -5.39 -5.43 15.75
C HIS A 51 -4.04 -5.06 16.38
N TYR A 52 -3.56 -5.84 17.34
CA TYR A 52 -2.26 -5.58 17.98
C TYR A 52 -1.11 -5.82 17.01
N ARG A 53 -1.17 -6.90 16.23
CA ARG A 53 -0.15 -7.21 15.21
C ARG A 53 -0.14 -6.18 14.10
N TYR A 54 -1.32 -5.81 13.61
CA TYR A 54 -1.45 -4.76 12.61
C TYR A 54 -0.95 -3.41 13.13
N ALA A 55 -1.27 -3.04 14.38
CA ALA A 55 -0.76 -1.83 15.00
C ALA A 55 0.78 -1.84 15.12
N SER A 56 1.39 -3.00 15.40
CA SER A 56 2.84 -3.14 15.41
C SER A 56 3.45 -2.94 14.01
N PHE A 57 2.83 -3.47 12.94
CA PHE A 57 3.25 -3.15 11.57
C PHE A 57 3.22 -1.65 11.27
N GLN A 58 2.11 -0.99 11.64
CA GLN A 58 1.98 0.46 11.45
C GLN A 58 3.05 1.23 12.23
N LYS A 59 3.31 0.84 13.47
CA LYS A 59 4.32 1.46 14.33
C LYS A 59 5.71 1.41 13.70
N ILE A 60 6.10 0.28 13.08
CA ILE A 60 7.39 0.17 12.37
C ILE A 60 7.52 1.27 11.32
N LEU A 61 6.51 1.48 10.48
CA LEU A 61 6.54 2.48 9.40
C LEU A 61 6.47 3.92 9.91
N ILE A 62 5.75 4.16 11.02
CA ILE A 62 5.61 5.48 11.63
C ILE A 62 6.92 5.91 12.31
N ASP A 63 7.50 5.02 13.12
CA ASP A 63 8.64 5.34 13.97
C ASP A 63 9.96 5.45 13.19
N ASN A 64 10.07 4.76 12.06
CA ASN A 64 11.30 4.75 11.27
C ASN A 64 11.27 5.85 10.20
N GLN A 65 12.38 6.57 10.04
CA GLN A 65 12.58 7.47 8.89
C GLN A 65 13.14 6.73 7.67
N TYR A 66 13.69 5.54 7.88
CA TYR A 66 14.32 4.70 6.88
C TYR A 66 14.24 3.24 7.31
N LEU A 67 13.99 2.34 6.34
CA LEU A 67 14.19 0.90 6.48
C LEU A 67 15.16 0.46 5.39
N ASP A 68 16.17 -0.32 5.76
CA ASP A 68 17.04 -0.96 4.78
C ASP A 68 16.34 -2.14 4.10
N ASP A 69 16.99 -2.70 3.07
CA ASP A 69 16.41 -3.76 2.26
C ASP A 69 16.16 -5.04 3.07
N GLU A 70 17.00 -5.30 4.08
CA GLU A 70 16.84 -6.44 4.98
C GLU A 70 15.62 -6.27 5.89
N ALA A 71 15.40 -5.07 6.44
CA ALA A 71 14.23 -4.76 7.25
C ALA A 71 12.95 -4.82 6.41
N ILE A 72 12.97 -4.37 5.16
CA ILE A 72 11.84 -4.51 4.24
C ILE A 72 11.51 -6.00 4.00
N ASP A 73 12.52 -6.83 3.74
CA ASP A 73 12.32 -8.27 3.51
C ASP A 73 11.79 -8.97 4.77
N LYS A 74 12.29 -8.60 5.95
CA LYS A 74 11.76 -9.07 7.24
C LYS A 74 10.31 -8.65 7.46
N TYR A 75 9.95 -7.41 7.11
CA TYR A 75 8.58 -6.92 7.22
C TYR A 75 7.63 -7.74 6.34
N ILE A 76 8.02 -7.98 5.08
CA ILE A 76 7.25 -8.80 4.14
C ILE A 76 7.08 -10.21 4.68
N GLN A 77 8.17 -10.82 5.15
CA GLN A 77 8.13 -12.17 5.70
C GLN A 77 7.18 -12.30 6.89
N LEU A 78 7.14 -11.30 7.79
CA LEU A 78 6.19 -11.32 8.90
C LEU A 78 4.74 -11.24 8.42
N ALA A 79 4.45 -10.43 7.40
CA ALA A 79 3.11 -10.35 6.85
C ALA A 79 2.69 -11.69 6.19
N GLU A 80 3.61 -12.37 5.50
CA GLU A 80 3.34 -13.69 4.93
C GLU A 80 3.04 -14.75 6.01
N LEU A 81 3.70 -14.64 7.18
CA LEU A 81 3.52 -15.53 8.32
C LEU A 81 2.28 -15.22 9.16
N ASP A 82 1.67 -14.04 9.04
CA ASP A 82 0.49 -13.69 9.84
C ASP A 82 -0.71 -14.55 9.44
N ASN A 83 -1.42 -15.07 10.43
CA ASN A 83 -2.61 -15.91 10.22
C ASN A 83 -3.79 -15.09 9.68
N ASP A 84 -3.88 -13.81 10.03
CA ASP A 84 -4.90 -12.91 9.51
C ASP A 84 -4.42 -12.30 8.18
N LYS A 85 -4.86 -12.91 7.07
CA LYS A 85 -4.47 -12.48 5.73
C LYS A 85 -5.04 -11.11 5.34
N VAL A 86 -6.12 -10.66 5.98
CA VAL A 86 -6.70 -9.34 5.71
C VAL A 86 -5.80 -8.26 6.31
N MET A 87 -5.42 -8.40 7.58
CA MET A 87 -4.49 -7.49 8.25
C MET A 87 -3.10 -7.54 7.64
N ALA A 88 -2.61 -8.73 7.27
CA ALA A 88 -1.36 -8.87 6.53
C ALA A 88 -1.36 -8.12 5.20
N SER A 89 -2.42 -8.28 4.39
CA SER A 89 -2.54 -7.58 3.12
C SER A 89 -2.63 -6.06 3.32
N ALA A 90 -3.29 -5.60 4.37
CA ALA A 90 -3.34 -4.19 4.72
C ALA A 90 -1.95 -3.66 5.14
N ALA A 91 -1.20 -4.41 5.94
CA ALA A 91 0.15 -4.07 6.36
C ALA A 91 1.12 -3.98 5.16
N LEU A 92 1.02 -4.93 4.22
CA LEU A 92 1.79 -4.89 2.97
C LEU A 92 1.39 -3.68 2.10
N MET A 93 0.11 -3.33 2.05
CA MET A 93 -0.32 -2.12 1.33
C MET A 93 0.24 -0.87 1.99
N ASN A 94 0.27 -0.80 3.33
CA ASN A 94 0.90 0.33 4.02
C ASN A 94 2.39 0.45 3.70
N LEU A 95 3.13 -0.67 3.66
CA LEU A 95 4.53 -0.67 3.24
C LEU A 95 4.65 -0.19 1.78
N PHE A 96 3.83 -0.71 0.87
CA PHE A 96 3.85 -0.35 -0.54
C PHE A 96 3.54 1.13 -0.81
N GLN A 97 2.77 1.76 0.08
CA GLN A 97 2.40 3.18 0.03
C GLN A 97 3.32 4.07 0.88
N TRP A 98 4.34 3.51 1.51
CA TRP A 98 5.17 4.24 2.46
C TRP A 98 6.08 5.23 1.74
N GLU A 99 5.88 6.52 2.00
CA GLU A 99 6.53 7.63 1.29
C GLU A 99 8.06 7.69 1.47
N LYS A 100 8.59 6.93 2.44
CA LYS A 100 10.02 6.89 2.76
C LYS A 100 10.78 5.79 2.00
N LEU A 101 10.10 5.02 1.15
CA LEU A 101 10.76 4.06 0.27
C LEU A 101 11.67 4.79 -0.73
N LYS A 102 12.88 4.27 -0.91
CA LYS A 102 13.71 4.65 -2.06
C LYS A 102 13.09 4.11 -3.35
N GLU A 103 13.40 4.75 -4.48
CA GLU A 103 12.90 4.30 -5.79
C GLU A 103 13.32 2.86 -6.09
N GLU A 104 14.56 2.46 -5.77
CA GLU A 104 15.00 1.07 -6.00
C GLU A 104 14.22 0.07 -5.14
N GLN A 105 13.90 0.45 -3.89
CA GLN A 105 13.09 -0.37 -2.98
C GLN A 105 11.67 -0.49 -3.50
N TYR A 106 11.07 0.62 -3.95
CA TYR A 106 9.75 0.61 -4.55
C TYR A 106 9.68 -0.31 -5.78
N ILE A 107 10.65 -0.21 -6.69
CA ILE A 107 10.74 -1.09 -7.87
C ILE A 107 10.92 -2.56 -7.45
N LYS A 108 11.71 -2.84 -6.41
CA LYS A 108 11.84 -4.18 -5.83
C LYS A 108 10.48 -4.70 -5.37
N LEU A 109 9.70 -3.89 -4.64
CA LEU A 109 8.37 -4.27 -4.17
C LEU A 109 7.42 -4.57 -5.34
N VAL A 110 7.37 -3.71 -6.37
CA VAL A 110 6.51 -3.90 -7.55
C VAL A 110 6.72 -5.26 -8.22
N ASN A 111 7.97 -5.72 -8.26
CA ASN A 111 8.37 -6.98 -8.89
C ASN A 111 8.35 -8.19 -7.93
N HIS A 112 8.15 -7.97 -6.63
CA HIS A 112 8.18 -9.05 -5.66
C HIS A 112 6.86 -9.87 -5.70
N PRO A 113 6.90 -11.21 -5.62
CA PRO A 113 5.72 -12.08 -5.83
C PRO A 113 4.50 -11.73 -4.96
N VAL A 114 4.70 -11.33 -3.71
CA VAL A 114 3.61 -10.96 -2.79
C VAL A 114 2.79 -9.74 -3.26
N PHE A 115 3.39 -8.87 -4.08
CA PHE A 115 2.74 -7.68 -4.63
C PHE A 115 2.22 -7.93 -6.05
N SER A 116 2.25 -9.16 -6.56
CA SER A 116 1.70 -9.50 -7.88
C SER A 116 0.17 -9.43 -7.93
N HIS A 117 -0.49 -9.41 -6.76
CA HIS A 117 -1.94 -9.30 -6.67
C HIS A 117 -2.47 -7.98 -7.26
N HIS A 118 -3.65 -8.05 -7.89
CA HIS A 118 -4.26 -6.97 -8.67
C HIS A 118 -4.38 -5.65 -7.91
N SER A 119 -4.65 -5.65 -6.61
CA SER A 119 -4.76 -4.44 -5.78
C SER A 119 -3.48 -3.61 -5.74
N PHE A 120 -2.32 -4.25 -5.59
CA PHE A 120 -1.01 -3.58 -5.56
C PHE A 120 -0.64 -3.08 -6.96
N GLN A 121 -0.81 -3.92 -7.98
CA GLN A 121 -0.53 -3.55 -9.37
C GLN A 121 -1.41 -2.38 -9.83
N LYS A 122 -2.68 -2.36 -9.44
CA LYS A 122 -3.58 -1.23 -9.69
C LYS A 122 -3.12 0.05 -9.00
N TYR A 123 -2.63 -0.03 -7.77
CA TYR A 123 -2.04 1.11 -7.08
C TYR A 123 -0.79 1.62 -7.82
N HIS A 124 0.11 0.71 -8.21
CA HIS A 124 1.32 1.04 -8.97
C HIS A 124 0.99 1.76 -10.29
N GLN A 125 0.09 1.19 -11.10
CA GLN A 125 -0.36 1.80 -12.36
C GLN A 125 -0.94 3.20 -12.13
N LYS A 126 -1.74 3.39 -11.07
CA LYS A 126 -2.25 4.72 -10.69
C LYS A 126 -1.10 5.70 -10.44
N GLN A 127 -0.09 5.30 -9.67
CA GLN A 127 1.05 6.18 -9.38
C GLN A 127 1.85 6.53 -10.63
N MET A 128 2.06 5.56 -11.53
CA MET A 128 2.71 5.82 -12.81
C MET A 128 1.96 6.86 -13.65
N VAL A 129 0.62 6.75 -13.73
CA VAL A 129 -0.19 7.71 -14.48
C VAL A 129 -0.10 9.08 -13.83
N LEU A 130 -0.22 9.17 -12.51
CA LEU A 130 -0.15 10.44 -11.78
C LEU A 130 1.20 11.13 -11.99
N LYS A 131 2.31 10.40 -11.84
CA LYS A 131 3.67 10.92 -12.08
C LYS A 131 3.82 11.41 -13.53
N ALA A 132 3.33 10.64 -14.50
CA ALA A 132 3.36 11.04 -15.90
C ALA A 132 2.51 12.31 -16.15
N THR A 133 1.36 12.45 -15.47
CA THR A 133 0.44 13.58 -15.66
C THR A 133 0.95 14.90 -15.08
N ASP A 134 1.74 14.88 -14.02
CA ASP A 134 2.28 16.10 -13.41
C ASP A 134 3.40 16.72 -14.28
N GLU A 135 4.20 15.88 -14.93
CA GLU A 135 5.43 16.33 -15.61
C GLU A 135 5.27 16.43 -17.14
N SER A 136 4.35 15.68 -17.77
CA SER A 136 4.39 15.45 -19.23
C SER A 136 3.29 16.14 -20.03
N VAL A 137 3.63 16.54 -21.26
CA VAL A 137 2.67 16.72 -22.35
C VAL A 137 2.52 15.37 -23.02
N PHE A 138 1.32 14.79 -22.99
CA PHE A 138 1.05 13.52 -23.66
C PHE A 138 0.93 13.74 -25.17
N SER A 139 1.53 12.85 -25.95
CA SER A 139 1.21 12.72 -27.37
C SER A 139 -0.15 12.06 -27.56
N ASP A 140 -0.71 12.15 -28.76
CA ASP A 140 -1.96 11.44 -29.09
C ASP A 140 -1.78 9.93 -28.95
N GLN A 141 -0.61 9.39 -29.29
CA GLN A 141 -0.28 7.98 -29.14
C GLN A 141 -0.25 7.53 -27.68
N ASP A 142 0.26 8.39 -26.77
CA ASP A 142 0.22 8.09 -25.35
C ASP A 142 -1.23 8.00 -24.87
N VAL A 143 -2.05 9.00 -25.20
CA VAL A 143 -3.48 9.01 -24.81
C VAL A 143 -4.19 7.76 -25.33
N GLU A 144 -3.99 7.40 -26.58
CA GLU A 144 -4.52 6.17 -27.17
C GLU A 144 -4.05 4.93 -26.40
N PHE A 145 -2.75 4.83 -26.12
CA PHE A 145 -2.19 3.73 -25.35
C PHE A 145 -2.86 3.62 -23.97
N TYR A 146 -3.03 4.73 -23.25
CA TYR A 146 -3.62 4.73 -21.93
C TYR A 146 -5.09 4.29 -21.95
N ILE A 147 -5.85 4.70 -22.97
CA ILE A 147 -7.27 4.36 -23.11
C ILE A 147 -7.47 2.88 -23.47
N HIS A 148 -6.57 2.27 -24.25
CA HIS A 148 -6.70 0.87 -24.62
C HIS A 148 -6.15 -0.11 -23.59
N ASN A 149 -5.08 0.26 -22.89
CA ASN A 149 -4.31 -0.69 -22.06
C ASN A 149 -4.64 -0.62 -20.57
N TYR A 150 -5.30 0.42 -20.09
CA TYR A 150 -5.65 0.55 -18.67
C TYR A 150 -7.14 0.50 -18.39
N GLU A 151 -7.50 0.02 -17.21
CA GLU A 151 -8.89 -0.01 -16.74
C GLU A 151 -9.48 1.39 -16.54
N PRO A 152 -10.82 1.54 -16.61
CA PRO A 152 -11.47 2.84 -16.45
C PRO A 152 -11.22 3.55 -15.12
N SER A 153 -10.84 2.85 -14.06
CA SER A 153 -10.43 3.50 -12.81
C SER A 153 -9.08 4.22 -12.94
N ILE A 154 -8.18 3.69 -13.76
CA ILE A 154 -6.85 4.24 -14.01
C ILE A 154 -6.92 5.34 -15.07
N GLN A 155 -7.70 5.13 -16.14
CA GLN A 155 -7.94 6.15 -17.19
C GLN A 155 -8.43 7.49 -16.64
N LYS A 156 -9.16 7.50 -15.52
CA LYS A 156 -9.62 8.75 -14.88
C LYS A 156 -8.48 9.65 -14.42
N TYR A 157 -7.32 9.10 -14.09
CA TYR A 157 -6.16 9.88 -13.69
C TYR A 157 -5.51 10.59 -14.88
N LEU A 158 -5.61 10.05 -16.10
CA LEU A 158 -5.18 10.79 -17.29
C LEU A 158 -5.89 12.14 -17.41
N LEU A 159 -7.19 12.17 -17.08
CA LEU A 159 -8.04 13.36 -17.14
C LEU A 159 -7.75 14.40 -16.04
N THR A 160 -6.81 14.16 -15.12
CA THR A 160 -6.32 15.19 -14.20
C THR A 160 -5.19 16.01 -14.80
N ASN A 161 -4.60 15.60 -15.93
CA ASN A 161 -3.59 16.39 -16.63
C ASN A 161 -4.24 17.62 -17.31
N LYS A 162 -3.85 18.81 -16.86
CA LYS A 162 -4.33 20.09 -17.40
C LYS A 162 -3.77 20.44 -18.80
N LYS A 163 -2.78 19.68 -19.29
CA LYS A 163 -2.11 19.89 -20.58
C LYS A 163 -2.70 19.05 -21.71
N LEU A 164 -3.76 18.28 -21.47
CA LEU A 164 -4.45 17.54 -22.53
C LEU A 164 -5.02 18.48 -23.58
N THR A 165 -4.89 18.15 -24.86
CA THR A 165 -5.45 18.97 -25.94
C THR A 165 -6.94 18.70 -26.14
N VAL A 166 -7.64 19.62 -26.83
CA VAL A 166 -9.04 19.42 -27.26
C VAL A 166 -9.20 18.11 -28.01
N ARG A 167 -8.31 17.84 -28.98
CA ARG A 167 -8.31 16.61 -29.78
C ARG A 167 -8.21 15.36 -28.90
N GLN A 168 -7.35 15.39 -27.89
CA GLN A 168 -7.19 14.27 -26.96
C GLN A 168 -8.43 14.07 -26.09
N LEU A 169 -9.02 15.16 -25.59
CA LEU A 169 -10.27 15.09 -24.83
C LEU A 169 -11.44 14.57 -25.68
N GLU A 170 -11.55 14.97 -26.95
CA GLU A 170 -12.50 14.44 -27.91
C GLU A 170 -12.31 12.93 -28.09
N TYR A 171 -11.07 12.50 -28.30
CA TYR A 171 -10.74 11.08 -28.41
C TYR A 171 -11.18 10.29 -27.17
N ILE A 172 -10.86 10.79 -25.96
CA ILE A 172 -11.23 10.12 -24.70
C ILE A 172 -12.75 10.12 -24.50
N SER A 173 -13.45 11.18 -24.92
CA SER A 173 -14.92 11.27 -24.82
C SER A 173 -15.64 10.19 -25.63
N GLN A 174 -15.03 9.74 -26.72
CA GLN A 174 -15.58 8.71 -27.61
C GLN A 174 -15.14 7.31 -27.18
N ASN A 175 -13.85 7.14 -26.85
CA ASN A 175 -13.20 5.85 -26.67
C ASN A 175 -12.97 5.44 -25.21
N GLY A 176 -13.23 6.32 -24.24
CA GLY A 176 -13.00 6.02 -22.83
C GLY A 176 -13.74 4.76 -22.36
N GLY A 177 -13.05 3.91 -21.60
CA GLY A 177 -13.51 2.56 -21.24
C GLY A 177 -14.73 2.52 -20.30
N SER A 178 -15.27 3.65 -19.88
CA SER A 178 -16.55 3.72 -19.16
C SER A 178 -17.32 4.99 -19.48
N LYS A 179 -18.65 4.96 -19.27
CA LYS A 179 -19.51 6.15 -19.33
C LYS A 179 -18.99 7.28 -18.43
N LYS A 180 -18.46 6.95 -17.24
CA LYS A 180 -17.90 7.95 -16.32
C LYS A 180 -16.67 8.65 -16.89
N VAL A 181 -15.72 7.90 -17.47
CA VAL A 181 -14.53 8.47 -18.14
C VAL A 181 -14.95 9.40 -19.26
N ARG A 182 -15.82 8.91 -20.16
CA ARG A 182 -16.34 9.69 -21.29
C ARG A 182 -17.07 10.95 -20.86
N ASN A 183 -17.86 10.89 -19.79
CA ASN A 183 -18.55 12.05 -19.24
C ASN A 183 -17.60 13.10 -18.66
N ILE A 184 -16.53 12.69 -17.97
CA ILE A 184 -15.53 13.63 -17.44
C ILE A 184 -14.85 14.36 -18.60
N ALA A 185 -14.42 13.64 -19.65
CA ALA A 185 -13.84 14.26 -20.84
C ALA A 185 -14.81 15.25 -21.53
N ASN A 186 -16.07 14.87 -21.70
CA ASN A 186 -17.11 15.76 -22.23
C ASN A 186 -17.32 17.01 -21.38
N ASN A 187 -17.24 16.90 -20.06
CA ASN A 187 -17.36 18.05 -19.17
C ASN A 187 -16.14 18.98 -19.29
N LEU A 188 -14.93 18.43 -19.42
CA LEU A 188 -13.72 19.23 -19.64
C LEU A 188 -13.77 20.00 -20.96
N LEU A 189 -14.25 19.38 -22.04
CA LEU A 189 -14.48 20.05 -23.34
C LEU A 189 -15.48 21.21 -23.27
N ARG A 190 -16.42 21.18 -22.31
CA ARG A 190 -17.44 22.22 -22.14
C ARG A 190 -16.96 23.39 -21.28
N ASN A 191 -15.96 23.18 -20.42
CA ASN A 191 -15.39 24.23 -19.57
C ASN A 191 -14.43 25.11 -20.38
N GLN A 192 -14.45 26.43 -20.12
CA GLN A 192 -13.83 27.47 -20.94
C GLN A 192 -12.29 27.43 -21.03
N ASP A 193 -11.59 26.58 -20.26
CA ASP A 193 -10.13 26.46 -20.30
C ASP A 193 -9.58 25.82 -21.59
N PHE A 194 -10.45 25.28 -22.46
CA PHE A 194 -10.08 24.64 -23.73
C PHE A 194 -10.81 25.22 -24.96
N ARG A 195 -11.42 26.40 -24.85
CA ARG A 195 -11.85 27.22 -26.01
C ARG A 195 -10.75 28.20 -26.38
#